data_AF-A0A1Q7XZZ4-F1
#
_entry.id   AF-A0A1Q7XZZ4-F1
#
_cell.length_a   1.000
_cell.length_b   1.000
_cell.length_c   1.000
_cell.angle_alpha   90.00
_cell.angle_beta   90.00
_cell.angle_gamma   90.00
#
_symmetry.space_group_name_H-M   'P 1'
#
loop_
_entity.id
_entity.type
_entity.pdbx_description
1 polymer ?
#
loop_
_entity_poly.entity_id
_entity_poly.type
_entity_poly.pdbx_seq_one_letter_code
_entity_poly.pdbx_strand_id
1 'polypeptide(L)'
;MATLVGLLAIASGTAVARGWQSAQGSQSQPPAQQGDKPKTPDVTPLTLDAPAPVNAEEDAAYKAFQGVIPNDAAKKIELGEAFLLKYPESRYKSPVYGALTYAYLQAGNTQKMQEYGEKEITLSPNDVSTLALLGQTLPRTLHGSVSDPAAVQLLAKAEQYSKQAIEITPTLPKPENLTDEAFASAKNQTLAMAHSGLGLVFVRRGKNAEAIPELEQSVKIDPNPDPVNYYLLGMANKSTSHFDDAVAAFNKCAAMTGPLQGTCKTQAEDAKKLGTTQLSAPK
;
A
#
# COMPACT_ATOMS: atom_id res chain seq x y z
N MET A 1 -7.77 -28.12 4.88
CA MET A 1 -6.71 -28.38 5.87
C MET A 1 -6.10 -27.04 6.26
N ALA A 2 -6.05 -26.78 7.57
CA ALA A 2 -5.31 -25.75 8.29
C ALA A 2 -5.40 -24.28 7.80
N THR A 3 -6.45 -23.58 8.23
CA THR A 3 -6.47 -22.13 8.44
C THR A 3 -5.85 -21.82 9.81
N LEU A 4 -4.74 -21.08 9.86
CA LEU A 4 -4.23 -20.50 11.10
C LEU A 4 -4.58 -19.02 11.15
N VAL A 5 -5.55 -18.71 12.02
CA VAL A 5 -5.92 -17.38 12.47
C VAL A 5 -5.12 -17.09 13.73
N GLY A 6 -4.51 -15.90 13.82
CA GLY A 6 -3.81 -15.45 15.01
C GLY A 6 -3.86 -13.94 15.15
N LEU A 7 -4.99 -13.41 15.64
CA LEU A 7 -5.03 -12.09 16.29
C LEU A 7 -4.53 -12.27 17.73
N LEU A 8 -3.52 -11.50 18.14
CA LEU A 8 -3.19 -11.32 19.55
C LEU A 8 -3.22 -9.83 19.91
N ALA A 9 -4.16 -9.50 20.80
CA ALA A 9 -4.25 -8.21 21.47
C ALA A 9 -3.16 -8.10 22.54
N ILE A 10 -2.40 -7.01 22.54
CA ILE A 10 -1.40 -6.72 23.58
C ILE A 10 -2.01 -5.76 24.61
N ALA A 11 -2.10 -6.24 25.85
CA ALA A 11 -2.34 -5.43 27.04
C ALA A 11 -1.00 -4.86 27.53
N SER A 12 -0.91 -3.54 27.66
CA SER A 12 0.27 -2.84 28.21
C SER A 12 0.22 -2.85 29.74
N GLY A 13 1.15 -3.57 30.37
CA GLY A 13 1.44 -3.48 31.80
C GLY A 13 2.41 -2.33 32.11
N THR A 14 2.07 -1.52 33.09
CA THR A 14 2.87 -0.40 33.62
C THR A 14 3.94 -0.91 34.59
N ALA A 15 5.18 -0.44 34.43
CA ALA A 15 6.23 -0.60 35.43
C ALA A 15 6.47 0.74 36.15
N VAL A 16 6.30 0.73 37.48
CA VAL A 16 6.46 1.88 38.37
C VAL A 16 7.86 1.88 39.01
N ALA A 17 8.43 3.08 39.00
CA ALA A 17 9.44 3.72 39.85
C ALA A 17 10.43 2.92 40.75
N ARG A 18 11.68 3.38 40.66
CA ARG A 18 12.83 3.18 41.55
C ARG A 18 12.62 3.79 42.94
N GLY A 19 13.16 3.11 43.96
CA GLY A 19 13.23 3.56 45.36
C GLY A 19 14.65 3.83 45.88
N TRP A 20 14.92 5.09 46.26
CA TRP A 20 15.62 5.67 47.43
C TRP A 20 16.89 5.04 48.07
N GLN A 21 17.92 5.90 48.30
CA GLN A 21 18.62 6.19 49.60
C GLN A 21 19.86 7.12 49.35
N SER A 22 19.86 8.38 49.83
CA SER A 22 20.57 8.96 51.02
C SER A 22 22.12 8.85 50.99
N ALA A 23 22.96 9.82 51.35
CA ALA A 23 22.87 10.95 52.28
C ALA A 23 24.02 11.99 52.10
N GLN A 24 23.76 13.21 52.58
CA GLN A 24 24.63 14.13 53.35
C GLN A 24 25.99 14.67 52.82
N GLY A 25 26.05 16.00 52.70
CA GLY A 25 27.26 16.82 52.71
C GLY A 25 26.92 18.31 52.89
N SER A 26 27.11 18.82 54.10
CA SER A 26 26.76 20.15 54.60
C SER A 26 27.71 21.24 54.10
N GLN A 27 27.23 22.48 53.86
CA GLN A 27 27.76 23.71 54.52
C GLN A 27 27.13 25.04 54.02
N SER A 28 26.72 25.83 55.02
CA SER A 28 26.68 27.31 55.14
C SER A 28 25.85 28.19 54.20
N GLN A 29 24.77 28.76 54.77
CA GLN A 29 24.11 30.01 54.37
C GLN A 29 24.56 31.20 55.25
N PRO A 30 24.60 32.43 54.71
CA PRO A 30 24.38 33.68 55.45
C PRO A 30 22.96 34.26 55.23
N PRO A 31 22.53 35.26 56.04
CA PRO A 31 21.13 35.43 56.46
C PRO A 31 20.22 36.23 55.53
N ALA A 32 18.92 36.08 55.80
CA ALA A 32 17.78 36.63 55.07
C ALA A 32 17.75 38.16 54.99
N GLN A 33 17.43 38.66 53.79
CA GLN A 33 16.79 39.96 53.58
C GLN A 33 15.39 39.73 53.02
N GLN A 34 14.42 40.27 53.74
CA GLN A 34 13.01 40.32 53.40
C GLN A 34 12.82 41.52 52.47
N GLY A 35 12.55 41.28 51.19
CA GLY A 35 12.39 42.32 50.18
C GLY A 35 11.55 41.82 49.01
N ASP A 36 10.33 42.36 48.93
CA ASP A 36 9.41 42.45 47.80
C ASP A 36 9.38 41.36 46.72
N LYS A 37 8.25 40.65 46.69
CA LYS A 37 7.81 39.78 45.59
C LYS A 37 7.86 40.51 44.24
N PRO A 38 8.63 40.03 43.25
CA PRO A 38 8.31 40.29 41.86
C PRO A 38 7.15 39.35 41.49
N LYS A 39 6.00 39.92 41.08
CA LYS A 39 4.98 39.15 40.38
C LYS A 39 5.62 38.60 39.11
N THR A 40 5.90 37.30 39.08
CA THR A 40 6.18 36.60 37.82
C THR A 40 5.01 36.83 36.88
N PRO A 41 5.23 37.29 35.64
CA PRO A 41 4.20 37.21 34.61
C PRO A 41 3.77 35.75 34.52
N ASP A 42 2.47 35.51 34.53
CA ASP A 42 1.90 34.21 34.27
C ASP A 42 2.23 33.85 32.81
N VAL A 43 3.39 33.23 32.60
CA VAL A 43 3.75 32.68 31.31
C VAL A 43 3.02 31.36 31.23
N THR A 44 1.75 31.43 30.83
CA THR A 44 1.06 30.27 30.27
C THR A 44 1.98 29.77 29.15
N PRO A 45 2.56 28.56 29.22
CA PRO A 45 3.25 28.04 28.07
C PRO A 45 2.18 27.90 26.98
N LEU A 46 2.31 28.68 25.91
CA LEU A 46 1.71 28.34 24.64
C LEU A 46 2.35 27.00 24.26
N THR A 47 1.72 25.90 24.67
CA THR A 47 2.08 24.57 24.21
C THR A 47 1.67 24.51 22.74
N LEU A 48 2.66 24.75 21.88
CA LEU A 48 2.66 24.28 20.51
C LEU A 48 2.45 22.74 20.53
N ASP A 49 1.37 22.30 19.89
CA ASP A 49 1.17 20.95 19.34
C ASP A 49 1.27 19.75 20.30
N ALA A 50 0.46 19.72 21.36
CA ALA A 50 0.12 18.44 21.99
C ALA A 50 -0.93 17.70 21.13
N PRO A 51 -0.68 16.44 20.69
CA PRO A 51 -1.71 15.64 20.03
C PRO A 51 -2.96 15.56 20.90
N ALA A 52 -4.15 15.55 20.28
CA ALA A 52 -5.41 15.45 21.00
C ALA A 52 -5.38 14.28 22.01
N PRO A 53 -5.86 14.47 23.25
CA PRO A 53 -5.85 13.41 24.26
C PRO A 53 -6.73 12.26 23.80
N VAL A 54 -6.09 11.11 23.56
CA VAL A 54 -6.76 9.84 23.24
C VAL A 54 -7.67 9.49 24.42
N ASN A 55 -8.98 9.55 24.20
CA ASN A 55 -9.93 9.10 25.20
C ASN A 55 -10.20 7.59 25.00
N ALA A 56 -10.59 6.88 26.05
CA ALA A 56 -10.84 5.44 26.00
C ALA A 56 -11.89 5.04 24.93
N GLU A 57 -12.75 5.98 24.55
CA GLU A 57 -13.78 5.81 23.52
C GLU A 57 -13.20 5.78 22.11
N GLU A 58 -12.17 6.58 21.82
CA GLU A 58 -11.42 6.57 20.56
C GLU A 58 -10.70 5.23 20.39
N ASP A 59 -9.97 4.77 21.41
CA ASP A 59 -9.27 3.48 21.38
C ASP A 59 -10.25 2.31 21.21
N ALA A 60 -11.42 2.37 21.86
CA ALA A 60 -12.46 1.36 21.71
C ALA A 60 -13.04 1.35 20.28
N ALA A 61 -13.32 2.52 19.71
CA ALA A 61 -13.81 2.64 18.34
C ALA A 61 -12.79 2.15 17.31
N TYR A 62 -11.51 2.49 17.49
CA TYR A 62 -10.44 2.00 16.63
C TYR A 62 -10.27 0.48 16.72
N LYS A 63 -10.31 -0.09 17.93
CA LYS A 63 -10.28 -1.56 18.12
C LYS A 63 -11.47 -2.25 17.43
N ALA A 64 -12.67 -1.66 17.53
CA ALA A 64 -13.85 -2.20 16.85
C ALA A 64 -13.68 -2.17 15.32
N PHE A 65 -13.13 -1.07 14.78
CA PHE A 65 -12.78 -0.95 13.36
C PHE A 65 -11.72 -1.98 12.94
N GLN A 66 -10.65 -2.16 13.73
CA GLN A 66 -9.60 -3.14 13.44
C GLN A 66 -10.15 -4.57 13.44
N GLY A 67 -11.04 -4.89 14.38
CA GLY A 67 -11.61 -6.23 14.57
C GLY A 67 -12.64 -6.66 13.52
N VAL A 68 -12.99 -5.81 12.55
CA VAL A 68 -13.85 -6.20 11.42
C VAL A 68 -13.16 -7.31 10.62
N ILE A 69 -13.90 -8.38 10.35
CA ILE A 69 -13.40 -9.54 9.60
C ILE A 69 -12.97 -9.14 8.17
N PRO A 70 -11.92 -9.76 7.59
CA PRO A 70 -11.33 -9.30 6.32
C PRO A 70 -12.29 -9.19 5.12
N ASN A 71 -13.37 -9.98 5.08
CA ASN A 71 -14.30 -10.02 3.95
C ASN A 71 -15.55 -9.13 4.12
N ASP A 72 -15.63 -8.36 5.20
CA ASP A 72 -16.75 -7.44 5.44
C ASP A 72 -16.34 -5.99 5.14
N ALA A 73 -16.16 -5.71 3.85
CA ALA A 73 -15.78 -4.38 3.37
C ALA A 73 -16.83 -3.31 3.74
N ALA A 74 -18.12 -3.67 3.73
CA ALA A 74 -19.20 -2.76 4.07
C ALA A 74 -19.10 -2.29 5.53
N LYS A 75 -18.92 -3.22 6.47
CA LYS A 75 -18.75 -2.87 7.88
C LYS A 75 -17.43 -2.13 8.13
N LYS A 76 -16.36 -2.50 7.41
CA LYS A 76 -15.07 -1.81 7.50
C LYS A 76 -15.21 -0.34 7.09
N ILE A 77 -15.91 -0.07 5.99
CA ILE A 77 -16.20 1.27 5.50
C ILE A 77 -17.05 2.03 6.53
N GLU A 78 -18.16 1.46 6.97
CA GLU A 78 -19.07 2.08 7.94
C GLU A 78 -18.32 2.53 9.21
N LEU A 79 -17.55 1.64 9.82
CA LEU A 79 -16.82 1.95 11.06
C LEU A 79 -15.65 2.91 10.82
N GLY A 80 -14.95 2.79 9.70
CA GLY A 80 -13.81 3.66 9.38
C GLY A 80 -14.23 5.10 9.09
N GLU A 81 -15.30 5.29 8.32
CA GLU A 81 -15.83 6.63 8.05
C GLU A 81 -16.43 7.27 9.31
N ALA A 82 -17.17 6.50 10.11
CA ALA A 82 -17.69 6.97 11.40
C ALA A 82 -16.56 7.36 12.35
N PHE A 83 -15.47 6.60 12.37
CA PHE A 83 -14.28 6.91 13.17
C PHE A 83 -13.66 8.24 12.75
N LEU A 84 -13.42 8.45 11.45
CA LEU A 84 -12.80 9.68 10.94
C LEU A 84 -13.68 10.92 11.12
N LEU A 85 -15.01 10.75 11.04
CA LEU A 85 -15.95 11.83 11.29
C LEU A 85 -15.95 12.24 12.77
N LYS A 86 -15.90 11.27 13.68
CA LYS A 86 -15.94 11.51 15.12
C LYS A 86 -14.60 11.98 15.69
N TYR A 87 -13.49 11.49 15.15
CA TYR A 87 -12.13 11.76 15.61
C TYR A 87 -11.26 12.33 14.48
N PRO A 88 -11.56 13.54 13.99
CA PRO A 88 -10.85 14.13 12.86
C PRO A 88 -9.39 14.44 13.18
N GLU A 89 -8.96 14.53 14.44
CA GLU A 89 -7.56 14.76 14.82
C GLU A 89 -6.89 13.50 15.41
N SER A 90 -7.47 12.32 15.13
CA SER A 90 -6.97 11.05 15.67
C SER A 90 -5.57 10.70 15.18
N ARG A 91 -4.76 10.14 16.09
CA ARG A 91 -3.48 9.49 15.75
C ARG A 91 -3.64 8.27 14.83
N TYR A 92 -4.84 7.69 14.76
CA TYR A 92 -5.14 6.52 13.96
C TYR A 92 -5.61 6.84 12.54
N LYS A 93 -5.63 8.12 12.13
CA LYS A 93 -6.08 8.52 10.79
C LYS A 93 -5.39 7.75 9.67
N SER A 94 -4.06 7.66 9.72
CA SER A 94 -3.30 6.94 8.69
C SER A 94 -3.70 5.45 8.59
N PRO A 95 -3.59 4.62 9.64
CA PRO A 95 -3.99 3.22 9.52
C PRO A 95 -5.48 3.03 9.20
N VAL A 96 -6.35 4.00 9.52
CA VAL A 96 -7.75 3.99 9.04
C VAL A 96 -7.85 4.29 7.55
N TYR A 97 -7.14 5.29 7.03
CA TYR A 97 -7.09 5.61 5.60
C TYR A 97 -6.53 4.46 4.77
N GLY A 98 -5.42 3.85 5.19
CA GLY A 98 -4.87 2.66 4.53
C GLY A 98 -5.89 1.53 4.46
N ALA A 99 -6.53 1.19 5.59
CA ALA A 99 -7.56 0.14 5.62
C ALA A 99 -8.83 0.47 4.80
N LEU A 100 -9.26 1.74 4.77
CA LEU A 100 -10.38 2.18 3.92
C LEU A 100 -10.03 2.09 2.43
N THR A 101 -8.79 2.38 2.05
CA THR A 101 -8.31 2.22 0.67
C THR A 101 -8.56 0.79 0.18
N TYR A 102 -8.13 -0.21 0.95
CA TYR A 102 -8.42 -1.62 0.65
C TYR A 102 -9.91 -1.94 0.67
N ALA A 103 -10.67 -1.45 1.66
CA ALA A 103 -12.09 -1.74 1.78
C ALA A 103 -12.89 -1.20 0.57
N TYR A 104 -12.56 0.00 0.09
CA TYR A 104 -13.20 0.56 -1.10
C TYR A 104 -12.79 -0.14 -2.40
N LEU A 105 -11.56 -0.64 -2.49
CA LEU A 105 -11.18 -1.53 -3.58
C LEU A 105 -12.09 -2.77 -3.62
N GLN A 106 -12.27 -3.44 -2.48
CA GLN A 106 -13.13 -4.64 -2.38
C GLN A 106 -14.59 -4.33 -2.69
N ALA A 107 -15.06 -3.13 -2.34
CA ALA A 107 -16.39 -2.65 -2.69
C ALA A 107 -16.53 -2.20 -4.17
N GLY A 108 -15.46 -2.25 -4.96
CA GLY A 108 -15.45 -1.80 -6.36
C GLY A 108 -15.52 -0.29 -6.54
N ASN A 109 -15.41 0.50 -5.45
CA ASN A 109 -15.46 1.96 -5.51
C ASN A 109 -14.04 2.54 -5.65
N THR A 110 -13.55 2.54 -6.88
CA THR A 110 -12.20 2.99 -7.21
C THR A 110 -11.97 4.48 -6.96
N GLN A 111 -13.02 5.31 -7.03
CA GLN A 111 -12.94 6.74 -6.72
C GLN A 111 -12.64 6.96 -5.23
N LYS A 112 -13.40 6.32 -4.34
CA LYS A 112 -13.15 6.40 -2.89
C LYS A 112 -11.86 5.72 -2.49
N MET A 113 -11.51 4.61 -3.15
CA MET A 113 -10.20 3.96 -2.98
C MET A 113 -9.07 4.95 -3.26
N GLN A 114 -9.11 5.66 -4.38
CA GLN A 114 -8.11 6.67 -4.69
C GLN A 114 -8.12 7.82 -3.68
N GLU A 115 -9.29 8.34 -3.31
CA GLU A 115 -9.42 9.44 -2.34
C GLU A 115 -8.75 9.09 -1.00
N TYR A 116 -9.04 7.92 -0.44
CA TYR A 116 -8.48 7.49 0.83
C TYR A 116 -7.01 7.07 0.71
N GLY A 117 -6.60 6.48 -0.42
CA GLY A 117 -5.20 6.14 -0.67
C GLY A 117 -4.31 7.38 -0.75
N GLU A 118 -4.77 8.43 -1.41
CA GLU A 118 -4.05 9.72 -1.50
C GLU A 118 -3.96 10.40 -0.13
N LYS A 119 -5.01 10.34 0.69
CA LYS A 119 -4.97 10.81 2.09
C LYS A 119 -3.97 10.01 2.92
N GLU A 120 -3.87 8.69 2.70
CA GLU A 120 -2.91 7.86 3.40
C GLU A 120 -1.47 8.22 3.04
N ILE A 121 -1.12 8.25 1.75
CA ILE A 121 0.25 8.55 1.34
C ILE A 121 0.64 10.03 1.60
N THR A 122 -0.34 10.90 1.87
CA THR A 122 -0.06 12.26 2.39
C THR A 122 0.45 12.21 3.82
N LEU A 123 -0.06 11.30 4.66
CA LEU A 123 0.38 11.13 6.06
C LEU A 123 1.57 10.17 6.20
N SER A 124 1.60 9.14 5.35
CA SER A 124 2.59 8.08 5.32
C SER A 124 3.12 7.88 3.89
N PRO A 125 4.00 8.77 3.40
CA PRO A 125 4.48 8.75 2.00
C PRO A 125 5.16 7.45 1.56
N ASN A 126 5.58 6.61 2.52
CA ASN A 126 6.27 5.35 2.28
C ASN A 126 5.40 4.13 2.62
N ASP A 127 4.07 4.27 2.72
CA ASP A 127 3.17 3.11 2.77
C ASP A 127 3.19 2.39 1.41
N VAL A 128 4.13 1.46 1.27
CA VAL A 128 4.35 0.68 0.04
C VAL A 128 3.13 -0.12 -0.39
N SER A 129 2.29 -0.50 0.56
CA SER A 129 1.08 -1.28 0.35
C SER A 129 0.02 -0.44 -0.36
N THR A 130 -0.21 0.78 0.15
CA THR A 130 -1.08 1.77 -0.50
C THR A 130 -0.52 2.25 -1.84
N LEU A 131 0.79 2.52 -1.92
CA LEU A 131 1.46 2.91 -3.17
C LEU A 131 1.30 1.84 -4.26
N ALA A 132 1.60 0.58 -3.95
CA ALA A 132 1.45 -0.52 -4.89
C ALA A 132 -0.02 -0.69 -5.34
N LEU A 133 -0.97 -0.54 -4.41
CA LEU A 133 -2.39 -0.64 -4.72
C LEU A 133 -2.88 0.47 -5.67
N LEU A 134 -2.48 1.73 -5.43
CA LEU A 134 -2.79 2.85 -6.31
C LEU A 134 -2.12 2.67 -7.67
N GLY A 135 -0.82 2.36 -7.69
CA GLY A 135 -0.05 2.13 -8.92
C GLY A 135 -0.66 1.05 -9.80
N GLN A 136 -1.19 -0.02 -9.21
CA GLN A 136 -1.82 -1.12 -9.93
C GLN A 136 -3.26 -0.80 -10.39
N THR A 137 -4.05 -0.13 -9.54
CA THR A 137 -5.49 0.05 -9.78
C THR A 137 -5.81 1.22 -10.69
N LEU A 138 -5.15 2.37 -10.50
CA LEU A 138 -5.42 3.58 -11.28
C LEU A 138 -5.37 3.35 -12.81
N PRO A 139 -4.33 2.74 -13.41
CA PRO A 139 -4.30 2.56 -14.86
C PRO A 139 -5.40 1.61 -15.40
N ARG A 140 -6.05 0.83 -14.54
CA ARG A 140 -7.20 -0.03 -14.90
C ARG A 140 -8.51 0.74 -14.98
N THR A 141 -8.63 1.87 -14.29
CA THR A 141 -9.85 2.71 -14.29
C THR A 141 -9.92 3.63 -15.50
N LEU A 142 -8.85 3.72 -16.29
CA LEU A 142 -8.83 4.54 -17.50
C LEU A 142 -9.79 4.01 -18.56
N HIS A 143 -10.64 4.92 -19.00
CA HIS A 143 -11.51 4.79 -20.16
C HIS A 143 -11.25 5.98 -21.09
N GLY A 144 -11.24 5.76 -22.41
CA GLY A 144 -10.98 6.82 -23.39
C GLY A 144 -9.52 6.90 -23.84
N SER A 145 -9.11 8.07 -24.32
CA SER A 145 -7.81 8.27 -24.97
C SER A 145 -6.70 8.43 -23.94
N VAL A 146 -5.59 7.71 -24.13
CA VAL A 146 -4.39 7.85 -23.28
C VAL A 146 -3.67 9.19 -23.47
N SER A 147 -4.07 9.96 -24.48
CA SER A 147 -3.57 11.32 -24.72
C SER A 147 -4.36 12.40 -23.99
N ASP A 148 -5.50 12.06 -23.36
CA ASP A 148 -6.28 13.01 -22.58
C ASP A 148 -5.45 13.50 -21.38
N PRO A 149 -5.40 14.82 -21.07
CA PRO A 149 -4.54 15.34 -20.02
C PRO A 149 -4.75 14.67 -18.65
N ALA A 150 -5.99 14.33 -18.32
CA ALA A 150 -6.33 13.60 -17.10
C ALA A 150 -5.76 12.17 -17.11
N ALA A 151 -5.81 11.47 -18.25
CA ALA A 151 -5.23 10.14 -18.41
C ALA A 151 -3.70 10.19 -18.30
N VAL A 152 -3.05 11.18 -18.91
CA VAL A 152 -1.60 11.39 -18.81
C VAL A 152 -1.17 11.59 -17.36
N GLN A 153 -1.87 12.46 -16.62
CA GLN A 153 -1.57 12.71 -15.20
C GLN A 153 -1.81 11.46 -14.34
N LEU A 154 -2.90 10.75 -14.56
CA LEU A 154 -3.21 9.53 -13.82
C LEU A 154 -2.16 8.43 -14.05
N LEU A 155 -1.71 8.24 -15.30
CA LEU A 155 -0.62 7.30 -15.61
C LEU A 155 0.71 7.74 -15.00
N ALA A 156 0.99 9.04 -14.93
CA ALA A 156 2.21 9.55 -14.30
C ALA A 156 2.22 9.30 -12.78
N LYS A 157 1.08 9.53 -12.12
CA LYS A 157 0.91 9.18 -10.70
C LYS A 157 1.08 7.68 -10.47
N ALA A 158 0.40 6.86 -11.26
CA ALA A 158 0.50 5.41 -11.14
C ALA A 158 1.94 4.89 -11.31
N GLU A 159 2.68 5.42 -12.30
CA GLU A 159 4.09 5.12 -12.48
C GLU A 159 4.92 5.51 -11.26
N GLN A 160 4.71 6.72 -10.71
CA GLN A 160 5.43 7.19 -9.54
C GLN A 160 5.17 6.29 -8.34
N TYR A 161 3.92 5.94 -8.05
CA TYR A 161 3.58 5.08 -6.92
C TYR A 161 4.18 3.67 -7.07
N SER A 162 4.07 3.07 -8.26
CA SER A 162 4.68 1.77 -8.54
C SER A 162 6.19 1.79 -8.35
N LYS A 163 6.89 2.80 -8.91
CA LYS A 163 8.35 2.92 -8.77
C LYS A 163 8.78 3.09 -7.31
N GLN A 164 8.08 3.94 -6.56
CA GLN A 164 8.37 4.17 -5.16
C GLN A 164 8.14 2.90 -4.32
N ALA A 165 7.06 2.15 -4.58
CA ALA A 165 6.84 0.86 -3.93
C ALA A 165 7.95 -0.17 -4.25
N ILE A 166 8.40 -0.25 -5.51
CA ILE A 166 9.50 -1.13 -5.95
C ILE A 166 10.80 -0.78 -5.23
N GLU A 167 11.11 0.51 -5.08
CA GLU A 167 12.35 0.99 -4.47
C GLU A 167 12.38 0.76 -2.95
N ILE A 168 11.27 1.06 -2.26
CA ILE A 168 11.21 1.06 -0.78
C ILE A 168 10.99 -0.34 -0.22
N THR A 169 10.17 -1.17 -0.87
CA THR A 169 9.79 -2.49 -0.32
C THR A 169 11.00 -3.36 0.06
N PRO A 170 12.08 -3.45 -0.76
CA PRO A 170 13.28 -4.19 -0.41
C PRO A 170 13.98 -3.69 0.87
N THR A 171 13.91 -2.39 1.17
CA THR A 171 14.62 -1.76 2.29
C THR A 171 13.84 -1.76 3.60
N LEU A 172 12.59 -2.23 3.59
CA LEU A 172 11.76 -2.23 4.80
C LEU A 172 12.37 -3.11 5.90
N PRO A 173 12.45 -2.62 7.15
CA PRO A 173 12.81 -3.45 8.27
C PRO A 173 11.68 -4.45 8.55
N LYS A 174 12.06 -5.67 8.92
CA LYS A 174 11.08 -6.68 9.33
C LYS A 174 10.41 -6.24 10.64
N PRO A 175 9.07 -6.20 10.72
CA PRO A 175 8.36 -5.99 11.98
C PRO A 175 8.63 -7.12 12.97
N GLU A 176 8.80 -6.80 14.26
CA GLU A 176 9.10 -7.78 15.32
C GLU A 176 8.04 -8.89 15.45
N ASN A 177 6.80 -8.56 15.10
CA ASN A 177 5.63 -9.44 15.19
C ASN A 177 5.44 -10.34 13.95
N LEU A 178 6.33 -10.29 12.94
CA LEU A 178 6.23 -11.11 11.74
C LEU A 178 7.36 -12.14 11.67
N THR A 179 6.99 -13.34 11.22
CA THR A 179 7.97 -14.35 10.80
C THR A 179 8.68 -13.88 9.53
N ASP A 180 9.89 -14.41 9.27
CA ASP A 180 10.64 -14.07 8.06
C ASP A 180 9.86 -14.45 6.80
N GLU A 181 9.16 -15.59 6.83
CA GLU A 181 8.30 -16.05 5.73
C GLU A 181 7.12 -15.11 5.50
N ALA A 182 6.39 -14.71 6.55
CA ALA A 182 5.26 -13.79 6.42
C ALA A 182 5.71 -12.43 5.88
N PHE A 183 6.87 -11.94 6.32
CA PHE A 183 7.42 -10.69 5.84
C PHE A 183 7.90 -10.78 4.39
N ALA A 184 8.60 -11.86 4.02
CA ALA A 184 9.01 -12.10 2.65
C ALA A 184 7.81 -12.23 1.70
N SER A 185 6.76 -12.95 2.13
CA SER A 185 5.51 -13.09 1.39
C SER A 185 4.82 -11.73 1.19
N ALA A 186 4.71 -10.91 2.24
CA ALA A 186 4.15 -9.57 2.14
C ALA A 186 4.95 -8.68 1.17
N LYS A 187 6.28 -8.68 1.26
CA LYS A 187 7.15 -7.96 0.32
C LYS A 187 6.94 -8.43 -1.12
N ASN A 188 6.86 -9.73 -1.33
CA ASN A 188 6.65 -10.32 -2.65
C ASN A 188 5.30 -9.91 -3.22
N GLN A 189 4.23 -9.93 -2.42
CA GLN A 189 2.90 -9.48 -2.85
C GLN A 189 2.91 -8.00 -3.25
N THR A 190 3.52 -7.13 -2.43
CA THR A 190 3.64 -5.69 -2.75
C THR A 190 4.46 -5.46 -4.02
N LEU A 191 5.60 -6.14 -4.18
CA LEU A 191 6.44 -6.03 -5.38
C LEU A 191 5.71 -6.53 -6.63
N ALA A 192 5.03 -7.68 -6.53
CA ALA A 192 4.24 -8.21 -7.64
C ALA A 192 3.17 -7.23 -8.11
N MET A 193 2.44 -6.60 -7.16
CA MET A 193 1.47 -5.55 -7.47
C MET A 193 2.12 -4.32 -8.09
N ALA A 194 3.24 -3.83 -7.54
CA ALA A 194 3.90 -2.63 -8.02
C ALA A 194 4.45 -2.80 -9.45
N HIS A 195 5.13 -3.92 -9.72
CA HIS A 195 5.62 -4.31 -11.04
C HIS A 195 4.47 -4.52 -12.05
N SER A 196 3.36 -5.15 -11.63
CA SER A 196 2.13 -5.26 -12.44
C SER A 196 1.59 -3.89 -12.85
N GLY A 197 1.50 -2.96 -11.90
CA GLY A 197 1.05 -1.60 -12.14
C GLY A 197 1.96 -0.84 -13.11
N LEU A 198 3.28 -0.93 -12.92
CA LEU A 198 4.25 -0.26 -13.79
C LEU A 198 4.21 -0.81 -15.21
N GLY A 199 4.17 -2.14 -15.35
CA GLY A 199 4.00 -2.82 -16.64
C GLY A 199 2.72 -2.38 -17.36
N LEU A 200 1.59 -2.32 -16.66
CA LEU A 200 0.34 -1.84 -17.24
C LEU A 200 0.41 -0.37 -17.66
N VAL A 201 1.05 0.52 -16.87
CA VAL A 201 1.27 1.91 -17.28
C VAL A 201 2.05 1.98 -18.60
N PHE A 202 3.11 1.18 -18.73
CA PHE A 202 3.89 1.13 -19.96
C PHE A 202 3.09 0.58 -21.15
N VAL A 203 2.31 -0.50 -20.98
CA VAL A 203 1.40 -0.99 -22.02
C VAL A 203 0.40 0.07 -22.45
N ARG A 204 -0.23 0.79 -21.50
CA ARG A 204 -1.17 1.88 -21.81
C ARG A 204 -0.52 2.98 -22.65
N ARG A 205 0.77 3.24 -22.48
CA ARG A 205 1.54 4.23 -23.23
C ARG A 205 2.15 3.68 -24.53
N GLY A 206 1.91 2.42 -24.88
CA GLY A 206 2.52 1.76 -26.04
C GLY A 206 4.00 1.43 -25.86
N LYS A 207 4.55 1.59 -24.64
CA LYS A 207 5.94 1.32 -24.27
C LYS A 207 6.14 -0.16 -23.96
N ASN A 208 5.87 -1.01 -24.94
CA ASN A 208 5.81 -2.45 -24.73
C ASN A 208 7.17 -3.06 -24.35
N ALA A 209 8.27 -2.53 -24.88
CA ALA A 209 9.62 -2.99 -24.52
C ALA A 209 9.93 -2.74 -23.03
N GLU A 210 9.57 -1.56 -22.51
CA GLU A 210 9.70 -1.26 -21.08
C GLU A 210 8.71 -2.04 -20.20
N ALA A 211 7.55 -2.41 -20.73
CA ALA A 211 6.55 -3.18 -19.99
C ALA A 211 6.95 -4.64 -19.70
N ILE A 212 7.66 -5.28 -20.63
CA ILE A 212 8.04 -6.70 -20.55
C ILE A 212 8.77 -7.03 -19.24
N PRO A 213 9.91 -6.40 -18.89
CA PRO A 213 10.66 -6.77 -17.69
C PRO A 213 9.84 -6.59 -16.40
N GLU A 214 8.98 -5.57 -16.35
CA GLU A 214 8.10 -5.33 -15.20
C GLU A 214 7.03 -6.41 -15.07
N LEU A 215 6.38 -6.79 -16.18
CA LEU A 215 5.36 -7.84 -16.17
C LEU A 215 5.97 -9.21 -15.87
N GLU A 216 7.17 -9.51 -16.40
CA GLU A 216 7.93 -10.72 -16.08
C GLU A 216 8.26 -10.82 -14.60
N GLN A 217 8.74 -9.73 -14.00
CA GLN A 217 9.06 -9.70 -12.58
C GLN A 217 7.81 -9.87 -11.72
N SER A 218 6.69 -9.26 -12.12
CA SER A 218 5.39 -9.44 -11.45
C SER A 218 4.95 -10.90 -11.42
N VAL A 219 4.87 -11.57 -12.58
CA VAL A 219 4.40 -12.97 -12.66
C VAL A 219 5.38 -13.98 -12.07
N LYS A 220 6.67 -13.62 -11.97
CA LYS A 220 7.71 -14.45 -11.36
C LYS A 220 7.62 -14.44 -9.83
N ILE A 221 7.33 -13.29 -9.23
CA ILE A 221 7.25 -13.13 -7.77
C ILE A 221 5.90 -13.62 -7.23
N ASP A 222 4.83 -13.40 -7.98
CA ASP A 222 3.47 -13.68 -7.51
C ASP A 222 3.21 -15.20 -7.41
N PRO A 223 2.89 -15.74 -6.22
CA PRO A 223 2.49 -17.15 -6.08
C PRO A 223 1.14 -17.44 -6.74
N ASN A 224 0.30 -16.43 -6.98
CA ASN A 224 -0.97 -16.54 -7.67
C ASN A 224 -1.18 -15.37 -8.65
N PRO A 225 -0.44 -15.35 -9.77
CA PRO A 225 -0.47 -14.23 -10.72
C PRO A 225 -1.88 -13.93 -11.22
N ASP A 226 -2.22 -12.64 -11.32
CA ASP A 226 -3.42 -12.20 -12.04
C ASP A 226 -3.32 -12.62 -13.53
N PRO A 227 -4.30 -13.33 -14.12
CA PRO A 227 -4.28 -13.69 -15.55
C PRO A 227 -4.09 -12.48 -16.47
N VAL A 228 -4.51 -11.29 -16.04
CA VAL A 228 -4.30 -10.02 -16.76
C VAL A 228 -2.80 -9.77 -16.98
N ASN A 229 -1.93 -10.09 -16.02
CA ASN A 229 -0.48 -9.85 -16.16
C ASN A 229 0.13 -10.71 -17.27
N TYR A 230 -0.26 -11.99 -17.37
CA TYR A 230 0.16 -12.86 -18.48
C TYR A 230 -0.41 -12.40 -19.82
N TYR A 231 -1.66 -11.94 -19.85
CA TYR A 231 -2.25 -11.39 -21.05
C TYR A 231 -1.51 -10.13 -21.53
N LEU A 232 -1.22 -9.18 -20.63
CA LEU A 232 -0.46 -7.97 -20.94
C LEU A 232 0.96 -8.31 -21.39
N LEU A 233 1.62 -9.28 -20.75
CA LEU A 233 2.95 -9.74 -21.15
C LEU A 233 2.94 -10.33 -22.56
N GLY A 234 1.92 -11.13 -22.88
CA GLY A 234 1.72 -11.66 -24.22
C GLY A 234 1.47 -10.57 -25.26
N MET A 235 0.66 -9.56 -24.93
CA MET A 235 0.42 -8.41 -25.80
C MET A 235 1.68 -7.57 -26.04
N ALA A 236 2.45 -7.32 -24.98
CA ALA A 236 3.68 -6.55 -25.06
C ALA A 236 4.70 -7.26 -25.96
N ASN A 237 4.97 -8.55 -25.70
CA ASN A 237 5.85 -9.39 -26.51
C ASN A 237 5.38 -9.48 -27.98
N LYS A 238 4.07 -9.63 -28.22
CA LYS A 238 3.54 -9.68 -29.58
C LYS A 238 3.78 -8.37 -30.32
N SER A 239 3.65 -7.24 -29.61
CA SER A 239 3.83 -5.90 -30.18
C SER A 239 5.30 -5.55 -30.45
N THR A 240 6.23 -6.22 -29.76
CA THR A 240 7.68 -6.12 -29.97
C THR A 240 8.24 -7.24 -30.84
N SER A 241 7.37 -8.02 -31.49
CA SER A 241 7.74 -9.16 -32.35
C SER A 241 8.50 -10.28 -31.63
N HIS A 242 8.39 -10.40 -30.31
CA HIS A 242 8.85 -11.55 -29.52
C HIS A 242 7.77 -12.65 -29.53
N PHE A 243 7.47 -13.21 -30.71
CA PHE A 243 6.28 -14.04 -30.91
C PHE A 243 6.26 -15.33 -30.08
N ASP A 244 7.39 -15.99 -29.88
CA ASP A 244 7.46 -17.21 -29.07
C ASP A 244 7.15 -16.92 -27.58
N ASP A 245 7.69 -15.83 -27.05
CA ASP A 245 7.42 -15.39 -25.67
C ASP A 245 5.97 -14.93 -25.52
N ALA A 246 5.41 -14.29 -26.56
CA ALA A 246 4.00 -13.94 -26.60
C ALA A 246 3.10 -15.20 -26.52
N VAL A 247 3.39 -16.24 -27.31
CA VAL A 247 2.68 -17.51 -27.27
C VAL A 247 2.79 -18.15 -25.88
N ALA A 248 3.98 -18.16 -25.28
CA ALA A 248 4.19 -18.72 -23.96
C ALA A 248 3.35 -17.99 -22.89
N ALA A 249 3.36 -16.66 -22.88
CA ALA A 249 2.58 -15.86 -21.94
C ALA A 249 1.07 -16.03 -22.14
N PHE A 250 0.58 -16.02 -23.38
CA PHE A 250 -0.83 -16.27 -23.66
C PHE A 250 -1.27 -17.68 -23.27
N ASN A 251 -0.43 -18.70 -23.45
CA ASN A 251 -0.73 -20.06 -22.99
C ASN A 251 -0.83 -20.15 -21.47
N LYS A 252 0.03 -19.43 -20.73
CA LYS A 252 -0.07 -19.32 -19.27
C LYS A 252 -1.40 -18.68 -18.87
N CYS A 253 -1.79 -17.56 -19.50
CA CYS A 253 -3.10 -16.95 -19.28
C CYS A 253 -4.26 -17.91 -19.61
N ALA A 254 -4.20 -18.61 -20.75
CA ALA A 254 -5.24 -19.53 -21.20
C ALA A 254 -5.42 -20.76 -20.30
N ALA A 255 -4.36 -21.17 -19.59
CA ALA A 255 -4.43 -22.25 -18.62
C ALA A 255 -5.18 -21.87 -17.33
N MET A 256 -5.38 -20.57 -17.09
CA MET A 256 -6.07 -20.06 -15.90
C MET A 256 -7.57 -19.97 -16.17
N THR A 257 -8.39 -20.47 -15.24
CA THR A 257 -9.84 -20.38 -15.33
C THR A 257 -10.29 -18.93 -15.12
N GLY A 258 -11.04 -18.38 -16.07
CA GLY A 258 -11.55 -17.02 -15.97
C GLY A 258 -12.02 -16.45 -17.31
N PRO A 259 -12.53 -15.21 -17.31
CA PRO A 259 -13.09 -14.57 -18.52
C PRO A 259 -12.06 -14.40 -19.64
N LEU A 260 -10.76 -14.29 -19.31
CA LEU A 260 -9.69 -14.12 -20.30
C LEU A 260 -9.27 -15.42 -21.00
N GLN A 261 -9.69 -16.59 -20.52
CA GLN A 261 -9.21 -17.88 -21.05
C GLN A 261 -9.40 -17.99 -22.57
N GLY A 262 -10.61 -17.69 -23.07
CA GLY A 262 -10.91 -17.76 -24.50
C GLY A 262 -10.09 -16.75 -25.32
N THR A 263 -10.04 -15.49 -24.85
CA THR A 263 -9.24 -14.43 -25.48
C THR A 263 -7.77 -14.82 -25.57
N CYS A 264 -7.20 -15.36 -24.49
CA CYS A 264 -5.80 -15.77 -24.46
C CYS A 264 -5.51 -16.94 -25.42
N LYS A 265 -6.43 -17.91 -25.58
CA LYS A 265 -6.28 -18.97 -26.60
C LYS A 265 -6.20 -18.40 -28.01
N THR A 266 -7.13 -17.51 -28.36
CA THR A 266 -7.12 -16.85 -29.68
C THR A 266 -5.84 -16.05 -29.90
N GLN A 267 -5.41 -15.28 -28.91
CA GLN A 267 -4.17 -14.49 -29.02
C GLN A 267 -2.91 -15.35 -29.14
N ALA A 268 -2.86 -16.53 -28.50
CA ALA A 268 -1.77 -17.48 -28.67
C ALA A 268 -1.69 -18.00 -30.12
N GLU A 269 -2.83 -18.34 -30.72
CA GLU A 269 -2.88 -18.78 -32.12
C GLU A 269 -2.47 -17.66 -33.09
N ASP A 270 -2.90 -16.44 -32.83
CA ASP A 270 -2.54 -15.28 -33.65
C ASP A 270 -1.04 -14.98 -33.56
N ALA A 271 -0.47 -14.96 -32.36
CA ALA A 271 0.97 -14.79 -32.16
C ALA A 271 1.77 -15.89 -32.86
N LYS A 272 1.31 -17.15 -32.79
CA LYS A 272 1.93 -18.29 -33.49
C LYS A 272 1.93 -18.08 -35.01
N LYS A 273 0.81 -17.64 -35.61
CA LYS A 273 0.75 -17.35 -37.06
C LYS A 273 1.72 -16.23 -37.45
N LEU A 274 1.80 -15.17 -36.65
CA LEU A 274 2.75 -14.08 -36.89
C LEU A 274 4.20 -14.59 -36.88
N GLY A 275 4.58 -15.43 -35.91
CA GLY A 275 5.92 -16.02 -35.85
C GLY A 275 6.28 -16.94 -37.03
N THR A 276 5.30 -17.45 -37.79
CA THR A 276 5.56 -18.20 -39.04
C THR A 276 5.72 -17.32 -40.27
N THR A 277 5.30 -16.05 -40.20
CA THR A 277 5.25 -15.13 -41.35
C THR A 277 6.16 -13.92 -41.20
N GLN A 278 6.68 -13.68 -39.99
CA GLN A 278 7.52 -12.55 -39.63
C GLN A 278 8.74 -13.03 -38.85
N LEU A 279 9.86 -12.30 -38.97
CA LEU A 279 11.05 -12.56 -38.17
C LEU A 279 10.81 -12.08 -36.74
N SER A 280 11.10 -12.94 -35.76
CA SER A 280 11.10 -12.55 -34.35
C SER A 280 12.22 -11.54 -34.08
N ALA A 281 11.94 -10.55 -33.22
CA ALA A 281 12.97 -9.64 -32.74
C ALA A 281 13.98 -10.40 -31.84
N PRO A 282 15.26 -10.02 -31.85
CA PRO A 282 16.22 -10.53 -30.87
C PRO A 282 15.77 -10.16 -29.45
N LYS A 283 16.11 -11.02 -28.50
CA LYS A 283 15.93 -10.78 -27.06
C LYS A 283 16.96 -9.79 -26.54
#